data_AF-A0A6C0J3Q3-F1
#
_entry.id   AF-A0A6C0J3Q3-F1
#
_cell.length_a   1.000
_cell.length_b   1.000
_cell.length_c   1.000
_cell.angle_alpha   90.00
_cell.angle_beta   90.00
_cell.angle_gamma   90.00
#
_symmetry.space_group_name_H-M   'P 1'
#
loop_
_entity.id
_entity.type
_entity.pdbx_description
1 polymer ?
#
loop_
_entity_poly.entity_id
_entity_poly.type
_entity_poly.pdbx_seq_one_letter_code
_entity_poly.pdbx_strand_id
1 'polypeptide(L)'
;MDNTKVLRKDEWIIDIFIHVILVITILSVFFWIVLSKIETKSLQGEVTNQLGDLIDKFQPNDSTKTMLKSIDYDEISKLYNGKPSREVEEYNKALFKLNIIIIVLLVSTFIIIWILLKINCGKDVPVRKIFLENIGLFVLIGIIEVLFFLQIASKFIPVEPSFIMKTVKDNIKDKASKKN
;
A
#
# COMPACT_ATOMS: atom_id res chain seq x y z
N MET A 1 -38.38 21.16 -30.69
CA MET A 1 -36.94 21.30 -30.39
C MET A 1 -36.45 19.98 -29.82
N ASP A 2 -35.55 19.34 -30.54
CA ASP A 2 -35.11 17.97 -30.37
C ASP A 2 -34.08 17.88 -29.23
N ASN A 3 -34.56 17.73 -27.99
CA ASN A 3 -33.73 17.60 -26.77
C ASN A 3 -33.13 16.21 -26.60
N THR A 4 -33.33 15.27 -27.54
CA THR A 4 -32.92 13.87 -27.37
C THR A 4 -31.43 13.63 -27.64
N LYS A 5 -30.74 14.52 -28.37
CA LYS A 5 -29.31 14.34 -28.70
C LYS A 5 -28.33 14.80 -27.61
N VAL A 6 -28.72 15.77 -26.77
CA VAL A 6 -27.86 16.25 -25.67
C VAL A 6 -27.81 15.22 -24.54
N LEU A 7 -28.94 14.55 -24.25
CA LEU A 7 -29.06 13.51 -23.23
C LEU A 7 -28.10 12.33 -23.40
N ARG A 8 -27.65 12.01 -24.63
CA ARG A 8 -26.76 10.87 -24.88
C ARG A 8 -25.33 11.07 -24.37
N LYS A 9 -24.82 12.31 -24.31
CA LYS A 9 -23.47 12.58 -23.80
C LYS A 9 -23.44 12.54 -22.27
N ASP A 10 -24.45 13.08 -21.62
CA ASP A 10 -24.53 13.16 -20.16
C ASP A 10 -24.64 11.76 -19.53
N GLU A 11 -25.32 10.83 -20.20
CA GLU A 11 -25.40 9.41 -19.80
C GLU A 11 -24.03 8.73 -19.77
N TRP A 12 -23.19 8.95 -20.78
CA TRP A 12 -21.84 8.37 -20.84
C TRP A 12 -20.93 8.93 -19.76
N ILE A 13 -21.05 10.23 -19.46
CA ILE A 13 -20.25 10.88 -18.42
C ILE A 13 -20.62 10.31 -17.05
N ILE A 14 -21.91 10.13 -16.76
CA ILE A 14 -22.38 9.55 -15.50
C ILE A 14 -21.92 8.09 -15.37
N ASP A 15 -22.00 7.30 -16.43
CA ASP A 15 -21.56 5.90 -16.43
C ASP A 15 -20.05 5.78 -16.14
N ILE A 16 -19.21 6.58 -16.81
CA ILE A 16 -17.76 6.62 -16.57
C ILE A 16 -17.49 7.07 -15.13
N PHE A 17 -18.19 8.10 -14.66
CA PHE A 17 -17.99 8.63 -13.31
C PHE A 17 -18.32 7.61 -12.23
N ILE A 18 -19.43 6.87 -12.40
CA ILE A 18 -19.82 5.77 -11.52
C ILE A 18 -18.75 4.67 -11.51
N HIS A 19 -18.25 4.28 -12.69
CA HIS A 19 -17.19 3.29 -12.80
C HIS A 19 -15.92 3.73 -12.07
N VAL A 20 -15.48 4.97 -12.26
CA VAL A 20 -14.28 5.50 -11.58
C VAL A 20 -14.43 5.48 -10.06
N ILE A 21 -15.59 5.89 -9.53
CA ILE A 21 -15.86 5.83 -8.08
C ILE A 21 -15.80 4.40 -7.56
N LEU A 22 -16.41 3.45 -8.27
CA LEU A 22 -16.41 2.04 -7.88
C LEU A 22 -14.99 1.46 -7.90
N VAL A 23 -14.20 1.75 -8.94
CA VAL A 23 -12.80 1.32 -9.03
C VAL A 23 -11.97 1.86 -7.87
N ILE A 24 -12.05 3.16 -7.57
CA ILE A 24 -11.31 3.77 -6.45
C ILE A 24 -11.69 3.12 -5.12
N THR A 25 -12.97 2.84 -4.92
CA THR A 25 -13.47 2.21 -3.69
C THR A 25 -12.93 0.80 -3.54
N ILE A 26 -13.01 -0.01 -4.60
CA ILE A 26 -12.55 -1.40 -4.59
C ILE A 26 -11.03 -1.47 -4.42
N LEU A 27 -10.26 -0.62 -5.13
CA LEU A 27 -8.79 -0.55 -4.99
C LEU A 27 -8.38 -0.16 -3.57
N SER A 28 -9.09 0.79 -2.95
CA SER A 28 -8.85 1.16 -1.56
C SER A 28 -9.03 -0.05 -0.64
N VAL A 29 -10.12 -0.79 -0.79
CA VAL A 29 -10.38 -1.99 0.01
C VAL A 29 -9.33 -3.09 -0.26
N PHE A 30 -8.95 -3.30 -1.51
CA PHE A 30 -7.92 -4.27 -1.90
C PHE A 30 -6.56 -3.97 -1.29
N PHE A 31 -6.15 -2.70 -1.32
CA PHE A 31 -4.92 -2.23 -0.69
C PHE A 31 -4.87 -2.63 0.78
N TRP A 32 -5.95 -2.35 1.53
CA TRP A 32 -6.02 -2.69 2.95
C TRP A 32 -6.01 -4.20 3.21
N ILE A 33 -6.79 -4.98 2.46
CA ILE A 33 -6.96 -6.41 2.74
C ILE A 33 -5.74 -7.22 2.31
N VAL A 34 -5.20 -6.93 1.14
CA VAL A 34 -4.21 -7.77 0.46
C VAL A 34 -2.84 -7.11 0.46
N LEU A 35 -2.71 -5.93 -0.13
CA LEU A 35 -1.40 -5.34 -0.40
C LEU A 35 -0.65 -5.00 0.89
N SER A 36 -1.32 -4.37 1.86
CA SER A 36 -0.72 -3.99 3.15
C SER A 36 -0.14 -5.20 3.90
N LYS A 37 -0.81 -6.35 3.84
CA LYS A 37 -0.38 -7.58 4.50
C LYS A 37 0.82 -8.21 3.78
N ILE A 38 0.83 -8.19 2.45
CA ILE A 38 1.93 -8.72 1.64
C ILE A 38 3.17 -7.86 1.86
N GLU A 39 3.05 -6.53 1.80
CA GLU A 39 4.17 -5.61 2.03
C GLU A 39 4.75 -5.76 3.43
N THR A 40 3.89 -5.81 4.46
CA THR A 40 4.37 -5.96 5.84
C THR A 40 5.14 -7.26 6.03
N LYS A 41 4.65 -8.38 5.46
CA LYS A 41 5.34 -9.68 5.52
C LYS A 41 6.66 -9.69 4.75
N SER A 42 6.67 -9.09 3.55
CA SER A 42 7.86 -8.99 2.71
C SER A 42 8.95 -8.18 3.40
N LEU A 43 8.59 -7.00 3.95
CA LEU A 43 9.51 -6.14 4.68
C LEU A 43 10.04 -6.81 5.95
N GLN A 44 9.17 -7.47 6.74
CA GLN A 44 9.61 -8.18 7.94
C GLN A 44 10.58 -9.30 7.62
N GLY A 45 10.26 -10.15 6.64
CA GLY A 45 11.11 -11.28 6.25
C GLY A 45 12.48 -10.84 5.75
N GLU A 46 12.52 -9.79 4.92
CA GLU A 46 13.77 -9.26 4.38
C GLU A 46 14.64 -8.65 5.48
N VAL A 47 14.05 -7.89 6.39
CA VAL A 47 14.78 -7.30 7.53
C VAL A 47 15.34 -8.38 8.45
N THR A 48 14.54 -9.38 8.85
CA THR A 48 15.02 -10.42 9.76
C THR A 48 16.10 -11.30 9.14
N ASN A 49 15.95 -11.68 7.87
CA ASN A 49 16.91 -12.56 7.20
C ASN A 49 18.25 -11.86 6.96
N GLN A 50 18.22 -10.60 6.50
CA GLN A 50 19.45 -9.86 6.25
C GLN A 50 20.17 -9.43 7.53
N LEU A 51 19.42 -9.09 8.59
CA LEU A 51 20.01 -8.73 9.88
C LEU A 51 20.65 -9.96 10.54
N GLY A 52 20.01 -11.13 10.46
CA GLY A 52 20.60 -12.40 10.91
C GLY A 52 21.87 -12.76 10.16
N ASP A 53 21.83 -12.73 8.83
CA ASP A 53 22.98 -13.05 7.97
C ASP A 53 24.19 -12.12 8.19
N LEU A 54 23.96 -10.84 8.48
CA LEU A 54 25.03 -9.90 8.78
C LEU A 54 25.70 -10.22 10.11
N ILE A 55 24.92 -10.55 11.14
CA ILE A 55 25.43 -10.88 12.47
C ILE A 55 26.24 -12.18 12.41
N ASP A 56 25.76 -13.19 11.70
CA ASP A 56 26.46 -14.47 11.54
C ASP A 56 27.76 -14.33 10.74
N LYS A 57 27.83 -13.39 9.79
CA LYS A 57 29.05 -13.09 9.00
C LYS A 57 30.04 -12.20 9.74
N PHE A 58 29.64 -11.46 10.76
CA PHE A 58 30.56 -10.70 11.61
C PHE A 58 31.21 -11.64 12.63
N GLN A 59 32.30 -12.31 12.22
CA GLN A 59 33.16 -13.04 13.16
C GLN A 59 33.70 -12.11 14.26
N PRO A 60 33.85 -12.64 15.50
CA PRO A 60 34.18 -11.85 16.68
C PRO A 60 35.68 -11.52 16.69
N ASN A 61 36.08 -10.46 15.99
CA ASN A 61 37.25 -9.71 16.44
C ASN A 61 36.78 -8.81 17.61
N ASP A 62 37.54 -8.78 18.72
CA ASP A 62 37.10 -8.20 19.99
C ASP A 62 36.62 -6.72 19.89
N SER A 63 37.13 -5.97 18.90
CA SER A 63 36.74 -4.57 18.65
C SER A 63 35.39 -4.41 17.93
N THR A 64 34.99 -5.35 17.06
CA THR A 64 33.67 -5.32 16.40
C THR A 64 32.59 -5.91 17.28
N LYS A 65 32.93 -6.89 18.15
CA LYS A 65 31.98 -7.49 19.10
C LYS A 65 31.46 -6.48 20.13
N THR A 66 32.29 -5.52 20.55
CA THR A 66 31.90 -4.43 21.46
C THR A 66 31.05 -3.36 20.77
N MET A 67 31.34 -3.03 19.50
CA MET A 67 30.47 -2.12 18.72
C MET A 67 29.14 -2.77 18.30
N LEU A 68 29.14 -4.05 17.91
CA LEU A 68 27.91 -4.79 17.59
C LEU A 68 27.08 -5.10 18.84
N LYS A 69 27.70 -5.36 20.01
CA LYS A 69 26.95 -5.43 21.28
C LYS A 69 26.41 -4.07 21.74
N SER A 70 27.01 -2.96 21.30
CA SER A 70 26.45 -1.62 21.57
C SER A 70 25.28 -1.28 20.66
N ILE A 71 25.13 -2.01 19.54
CA ILE A 71 23.92 -2.01 18.75
C ILE A 71 23.00 -3.04 19.42
N ASP A 72 22.15 -2.58 20.32
CA ASP A 72 21.23 -3.45 21.04
C ASP A 72 20.28 -4.12 20.02
N TYR A 73 20.56 -5.38 19.71
CA TYR A 73 19.75 -6.17 18.79
C TYR A 73 18.33 -6.28 19.29
N ASP A 74 18.13 -6.36 20.61
CA ASP A 74 16.78 -6.35 21.18
C ASP A 74 16.11 -5.00 20.98
N GLU A 75 16.84 -3.89 20.93
CA GLU A 75 16.29 -2.56 20.64
C GLU A 75 15.94 -2.40 19.15
N ILE A 76 16.80 -2.84 18.22
CA ILE A 76 16.50 -2.82 16.78
C ILE A 76 15.38 -3.82 16.44
N SER A 77 15.44 -5.02 17.02
CA SER A 77 14.38 -6.01 16.92
C SER A 77 13.09 -5.48 17.54
N LYS A 78 13.11 -4.74 18.67
CA LYS A 78 11.92 -4.04 19.18
C LYS A 78 11.47 -2.88 18.31
N LEU A 79 12.36 -2.20 17.57
CA LEU A 79 11.98 -1.14 16.63
C LEU A 79 11.25 -1.70 15.40
N TYR A 80 11.63 -2.89 14.92
CA TYR A 80 11.05 -3.52 13.73
C TYR A 80 9.95 -4.56 14.02
N ASN A 81 10.10 -5.32 15.11
CA ASN A 81 9.16 -6.36 15.57
C ASN A 81 8.28 -5.88 16.73
N GLY A 82 8.63 -4.77 17.38
CA GLY A 82 7.78 -4.16 18.41
C GLY A 82 6.69 -3.29 17.80
N LYS A 83 5.80 -2.79 18.67
CA LYS A 83 4.73 -1.89 18.24
C LYS A 83 5.35 -0.59 17.70
N PRO A 84 4.83 -0.02 16.61
CA PRO A 84 5.30 1.25 16.08
C PRO A 84 5.33 2.31 17.19
N SER A 85 6.22 3.31 17.06
CA SER A 85 6.23 4.43 18.00
C SER A 85 4.85 5.08 18.05
N ARG A 86 4.52 5.71 19.17
CA ARG A 86 3.19 6.30 19.37
C ARG A 86 2.85 7.30 18.26
N GLU A 87 3.85 8.04 17.77
CA GLU A 87 3.69 8.99 16.66
C GLU A 87 3.33 8.28 15.35
N VAL A 88 4.00 7.16 15.04
CA VAL A 88 3.74 6.37 13.83
C VAL A 88 2.36 5.70 13.91
N GLU A 89 1.98 5.19 15.08
CA GLU A 89 0.67 4.59 15.29
C GLU A 89 -0.46 5.62 15.15
N GLU A 90 -0.31 6.80 15.75
CA GLU A 90 -1.27 7.90 15.63
C GLU A 90 -1.40 8.39 14.18
N TYR A 91 -0.28 8.52 13.46
CA TYR A 91 -0.29 8.90 12.06
C TYR A 91 -1.00 7.87 11.17
N ASN A 92 -0.70 6.58 11.35
CA ASN A 92 -1.34 5.50 10.59
C ASN A 92 -2.85 5.41 10.90
N LYS A 93 -3.24 5.61 12.16
CA LYS A 93 -4.66 5.71 12.55
C LYS A 93 -5.35 6.89 11.89
N ALA A 94 -4.69 8.04 11.80
CA ALA A 94 -5.23 9.21 11.11
C ALA A 94 -5.43 8.96 9.62
N LEU A 95 -4.45 8.33 8.94
CA LEU A 95 -4.56 7.92 7.55
C LEU A 95 -5.71 6.93 7.33
N PHE A 96 -5.84 5.93 8.19
CA PHE A 96 -6.94 4.97 8.13
C PHE A 96 -8.30 5.66 8.27
N LYS A 97 -8.42 6.59 9.23
CA LYS A 97 -9.64 7.38 9.45
C LYS A 97 -9.99 8.23 8.22
N LEU A 98 -8.99 8.89 7.63
CA LEU A 98 -9.16 9.70 6.43
C LEU A 98 -9.60 8.84 5.24
N ASN A 99 -9.01 7.66 5.07
CA ASN A 99 -9.40 6.72 4.01
C ASN A 99 -10.87 6.27 4.17
N ILE A 100 -11.29 5.92 5.39
CA ILE A 100 -12.69 5.59 5.68
C ILE A 100 -13.63 6.75 5.34
N ILE A 101 -13.27 7.98 5.71
CA ILE A 101 -14.07 9.17 5.39
C ILE A 101 -14.24 9.33 3.88
N ILE A 102 -13.17 9.14 3.10
CA ILE A 102 -13.22 9.19 1.63
C ILE A 102 -14.14 8.10 1.08
N ILE A 103 -14.03 6.85 1.57
CA ILE A 103 -14.89 5.74 1.13
C ILE A 103 -16.36 6.06 1.42
N VAL A 104 -16.68 6.54 2.62
CA VAL A 104 -18.05 6.92 2.99
C VAL A 104 -18.57 8.04 2.08
N LEU A 105 -17.75 9.06 1.80
CA LEU A 105 -18.11 10.15 0.89
C LEU A 105 -18.38 9.65 -0.53
N LEU A 106 -17.54 8.74 -1.05
CA LEU A 106 -17.69 8.15 -2.38
C LEU A 106 -18.97 7.31 -2.49
N VAL A 107 -19.22 6.45 -1.50
CA VAL A 107 -20.44 5.62 -1.45
C VAL A 107 -21.68 6.50 -1.32
N SER A 108 -21.65 7.53 -0.47
CA SER A 108 -22.74 8.49 -0.33
C SER A 108 -23.03 9.21 -1.66
N THR A 109 -22.00 9.65 -2.38
CA THR A 109 -22.14 10.29 -3.68
C THR A 109 -22.78 9.36 -4.70
N PHE A 110 -22.35 8.09 -4.74
CA PHE A 110 -22.95 7.07 -5.59
C PHE A 110 -24.45 6.86 -5.28
N ILE A 111 -24.82 6.75 -3.99
CA ILE A 111 -26.21 6.59 -3.56
C ILE A 111 -27.06 7.80 -3.98
N ILE A 112 -26.56 9.03 -3.80
CA ILE A 112 -27.27 10.25 -4.20
C ILE A 112 -27.52 10.26 -5.71
N ILE A 113 -26.50 9.96 -6.52
CA ILE A 113 -26.63 9.89 -7.99
C ILE A 113 -27.68 8.84 -8.37
N TRP A 114 -27.62 7.65 -7.76
CA TRP A 114 -28.58 6.58 -8.03
C TRP A 114 -30.02 6.99 -7.71
N ILE A 115 -30.25 7.63 -6.55
CA ILE A 115 -31.55 8.14 -6.15
C ILE A 115 -32.04 9.21 -7.14
N LEU A 116 -31.18 10.16 -7.52
CA LEU A 116 -31.53 11.22 -8.48
C LEU A 116 -31.92 10.65 -9.84
N LEU A 117 -31.19 9.66 -10.35
CA LEU A 117 -31.53 8.99 -11.62
C LEU A 117 -32.85 8.24 -11.55
N LYS A 118 -33.12 7.56 -10.43
CA LYS A 118 -34.34 6.79 -10.23
C LYS A 118 -35.58 7.68 -10.09
N ILE A 119 -35.49 8.76 -9.30
CA ILE A 119 -36.61 9.66 -9.03
C ILE A 119 -36.88 10.60 -10.20
N ASN A 120 -35.85 11.28 -10.72
CA ASN A 120 -36.04 12.36 -11.68
C ASN A 120 -36.10 11.87 -13.13
N CYS A 121 -35.37 10.80 -13.47
CA CYS A 121 -35.29 10.33 -14.85
C CYS A 121 -36.11 9.07 -15.11
N GLY A 122 -36.64 8.40 -14.07
CA GLY A 122 -37.34 7.12 -14.19
C GLY A 122 -36.49 6.03 -14.85
N LYS A 123 -35.16 6.22 -14.88
CA LYS A 123 -34.23 5.29 -15.51
C LYS A 123 -33.76 4.29 -14.48
N ASP A 124 -33.90 3.02 -14.81
CA ASP A 124 -33.35 1.95 -14.01
C ASP A 124 -31.90 1.74 -14.41
N VAL A 125 -30.98 2.06 -13.49
CA VAL A 125 -29.55 1.85 -13.71
C VAL A 125 -29.30 0.35 -13.57
N PRO A 126 -28.67 -0.33 -14.56
CA PRO A 126 -28.38 -1.75 -14.47
C PRO A 126 -27.19 -1.98 -13.51
N VAL A 127 -27.38 -1.70 -12.21
CA VAL A 127 -26.36 -1.76 -11.16
C VAL A 127 -25.66 -3.12 -11.14
N ARG A 128 -26.40 -4.20 -11.38
CA ARG A 128 -25.84 -5.55 -11.46
C ARG A 128 -24.81 -5.69 -12.58
N LYS A 129 -25.06 -5.10 -13.75
CA LYS A 129 -24.13 -5.13 -14.89
C LYS A 129 -22.86 -4.35 -14.56
N ILE A 130 -23.02 -3.12 -14.06
CA ILE A 130 -21.91 -2.25 -13.64
C ILE A 130 -21.06 -2.95 -12.57
N PHE A 131 -21.69 -3.57 -11.57
CA PHE A 131 -20.97 -4.28 -10.51
C PHE A 131 -20.15 -5.45 -11.06
N LEU A 132 -20.72 -6.22 -11.99
CA LEU A 132 -20.03 -7.36 -12.61
C LEU A 132 -18.86 -6.92 -13.50
N GLU A 133 -19.03 -5.83 -14.25
CA GLU A 133 -17.97 -5.20 -15.05
C GLU A 133 -16.83 -4.69 -14.16
N ASN A 134 -17.15 -4.07 -13.02
CA ASN A 134 -16.16 -3.62 -12.04
C ASN A 134 -15.43 -4.79 -11.36
N ILE A 135 -16.11 -5.90 -11.05
CA ILE A 135 -15.43 -7.12 -10.56
C ILE A 135 -14.45 -7.65 -11.61
N GLY A 136 -14.86 -7.71 -12.88
CA GLY A 136 -13.99 -8.17 -13.97
C GLY A 136 -12.76 -7.29 -14.12
N LEU A 137 -12.95 -5.96 -14.15
CA LEU A 137 -11.86 -4.99 -14.17
C LEU A 137 -10.96 -5.12 -12.95
N PHE A 138 -11.54 -5.30 -11.77
CA PHE A 138 -10.79 -5.44 -10.53
C PHE A 138 -9.91 -6.69 -10.53
N VAL A 139 -10.43 -7.84 -10.94
CA VAL A 139 -9.64 -9.08 -11.05
C VAL A 139 -8.50 -8.89 -12.05
N LEU A 140 -8.78 -8.28 -13.19
CA LEU A 140 -7.77 -8.00 -14.21
C LEU A 140 -6.66 -7.07 -13.68
N ILE A 141 -7.04 -5.95 -13.08
CA ILE A 141 -6.10 -4.97 -12.49
C ILE A 141 -5.32 -5.63 -11.36
N GLY A 142 -5.96 -6.40 -10.47
CA GLY A 142 -5.30 -7.09 -9.37
C GLY A 142 -4.27 -8.12 -9.84
N ILE A 143 -4.56 -8.85 -10.92
CA ILE A 143 -3.57 -9.75 -11.55
C ILE A 143 -2.39 -8.95 -12.11
N ILE A 144 -2.67 -7.87 -12.84
CA ILE A 144 -1.64 -7.01 -13.42
C ILE A 144 -0.77 -6.40 -12.32
N GLU A 145 -1.36 -5.90 -11.25
CA GLU A 145 -0.65 -5.32 -10.10
C GLU A 145 0.23 -6.37 -9.42
N VAL A 146 -0.29 -7.57 -9.12
CA VAL A 146 0.52 -8.64 -8.51
C VAL A 146 1.71 -9.01 -9.41
N LEU A 147 1.49 -9.16 -10.72
CA LEU A 147 2.57 -9.44 -11.67
C LEU A 147 3.58 -8.29 -11.72
N PHE A 148 3.11 -7.05 -11.76
CA PHE A 148 3.94 -5.84 -11.74
C PHE A 148 4.78 -5.76 -10.47
N PHE A 149 4.19 -5.98 -9.30
CA PHE A 149 4.89 -5.95 -8.01
C PHE A 149 5.96 -7.04 -7.93
N LEU A 150 5.62 -8.27 -8.35
CA LEU A 150 6.55 -9.39 -8.30
C LEU A 150 7.69 -9.27 -9.31
N GLN A 151 7.44 -8.78 -10.53
CA GLN A 151 8.44 -8.79 -11.61
C GLN A 151 9.22 -7.48 -11.76
N ILE A 152 8.56 -6.34 -11.56
CA ILE A 152 9.09 -5.01 -11.85
C ILE A 152 9.39 -4.28 -10.55
N ALA A 153 8.39 -4.05 -9.70
CA ALA A 153 8.57 -3.22 -8.51
C ALA A 153 9.64 -3.79 -7.56
N SER A 154 9.69 -5.11 -7.40
CA SER A 154 10.75 -5.81 -6.64
C SER A 154 12.18 -5.52 -7.13
N LYS A 155 12.36 -5.18 -8.41
CA LYS A 155 13.67 -4.84 -8.99
C LYS A 155 14.01 -3.35 -8.94
N PHE A 156 13.01 -2.48 -8.88
CA PHE A 156 13.19 -1.03 -9.08
C PHE A 156 12.93 -0.16 -7.85
N ILE A 157 12.26 -0.65 -6.79
CA ILE A 157 12.11 0.10 -5.54
C ILE A 157 13.47 0.09 -4.81
N PRO A 158 14.23 1.21 -4.82
CA PRO A 158 15.65 1.24 -4.48
C PRO A 158 15.88 1.54 -3.00
N VAL A 159 15.05 0.94 -2.15
CA VAL A 159 15.41 0.64 -0.77
C VAL A 159 15.05 -0.82 -0.59
N GLU A 160 15.68 -1.66 -1.40
CA GLU A 160 15.95 -3.01 -0.97
C GLU A 160 16.51 -2.86 0.46
N PRO A 161 15.91 -3.48 1.49
CA PRO A 161 16.40 -3.38 2.87
C PRO A 161 17.91 -3.64 2.96
N SER A 162 18.43 -4.38 1.97
CA SER A 162 19.85 -4.63 1.72
C SER A 162 20.67 -3.35 1.61
N PHE A 163 20.13 -2.28 1.01
CA PHE A 163 20.81 -1.01 0.78
C PHE A 163 20.95 -0.24 2.09
N ILE A 164 19.87 -0.16 2.89
CA ILE A 164 19.91 0.43 4.23
C ILE A 164 20.95 -0.34 5.08
N MET A 165 20.92 -1.67 5.00
CA MET A 165 21.81 -2.50 5.79
C MET A 165 23.26 -2.47 5.29
N LYS A 166 23.48 -2.29 3.98
CA LYS A 166 24.79 -2.03 3.39
C LYS A 166 25.34 -0.68 3.83
N THR A 167 24.51 0.37 3.85
CA THR A 167 24.87 1.67 4.40
C THR A 167 25.21 1.59 5.88
N VAL A 168 24.46 0.83 6.68
CA VAL A 168 24.78 0.58 8.10
C VAL A 168 26.10 -0.17 8.22
N LYS A 169 26.32 -1.25 7.45
CA LYS A 169 27.56 -2.03 7.42
C LYS A 169 28.77 -1.18 7.05
N ASP A 170 28.64 -0.35 6.01
CA ASP A 170 29.70 0.52 5.52
C ASP A 170 30.04 1.61 6.54
N ASN A 171 29.03 2.17 7.22
CA ASN A 171 29.22 3.13 8.31
C ASN A 171 29.88 2.51 9.55
N ILE A 172 29.53 1.27 9.92
CA ILE A 172 30.18 0.56 11.03
C ILE A 172 31.63 0.26 10.67
N LYS A 173 31.89 -0.19 9.44
CA LYS A 173 33.23 -0.51 8.96
C LYS A 173 34.13 0.73 8.91
N ASP A 174 33.62 1.87 8.41
CA ASP A 174 34.34 3.15 8.37
C ASP A 174 34.65 3.68 9.78
N LYS A 175 33.69 3.61 10.71
CA LYS A 175 33.91 3.99 12.12
C LYS A 175 34.91 3.08 12.83
N ALA A 176 34.91 1.78 12.53
CA ALA A 176 35.88 0.84 13.09
C ALA A 176 37.29 1.06 12.54
N SER A 177 37.45 1.44 11.26
CA SER A 177 38.77 1.66 10.67
C SER A 177 39.41 2.99 11.08
N LYS A 178 38.63 4.03 11.38
CA LYS A 178 39.14 5.34 11.86
C LYS A 178 39.60 5.35 13.31
N LYS A 179 39.34 4.29 14.07
CA LYS A 179 39.67 4.19 15.51
C LYS A 179 40.98 3.44 15.78
N ASN A 180 41.62 2.89 14.75
CA ASN A 180 42.99 2.35 14.76
C ASN A 180 43.94 3.36 14.10
#